data_AF-K1SG36-F1
#
_entry.id   AF-K1SG36-F1
#
_cell.length_a   1.000
_cell.length_b   1.000
_cell.length_c   1.000
_cell.angle_alpha   90.00
_cell.angle_beta   90.00
_cell.angle_gamma   90.00
#
_symmetry.space_group_name_H-M   'P 1'
#
loop_
_entity.id
_entity.type
_entity.pdbx_description
1 polymer ?
#
loop_
_entity_poly.entity_id
_entity_poly.type
_entity_poly.pdbx_seq_one_letter_code
_entity_poly.pdbx_strand_id
1 'polypeptide(L)'
;MVHFIGKDNIVFHCIVFPSMLKAHGGYILPENVPANEFLNLEGRRSPHRATGPSGCTNTSRSFPARRTCCATCSAPIAPETKDNDFTWKDFQARNNNELVAVLGNFVNRALVLTHKYFDGAVPACGALTDYDRETLRELSGAKEALENNIENYRFREALKEAMNIARLGNKYLADTEPWKLIKTDPERV
;
A
#
# COMPACT_ATOMS: atom_id res chain seq x y z
N MET A 1 3.59 23.46 -1.56
CA MET A 1 4.45 22.65 -2.49
C MET A 1 5.24 21.65 -1.66
N VAL A 2 5.34 20.38 -2.07
CA VAL A 2 6.00 19.33 -1.27
C VAL A 2 7.23 18.77 -2.00
N HIS A 3 8.36 18.64 -1.30
CA HIS A 3 9.61 18.09 -1.85
C HIS A 3 9.95 16.74 -1.21
N PHE A 4 9.78 15.64 -1.95
CA PHE A 4 10.27 14.33 -1.53
C PHE A 4 11.74 14.17 -1.91
N ILE A 5 12.61 13.97 -0.93
CA ILE A 5 14.07 13.92 -1.13
C ILE A 5 14.74 12.82 -0.27
N GLY A 6 16.01 12.54 -0.54
CA GLY A 6 16.87 11.80 0.41
C GLY A 6 17.47 12.73 1.46
N LYS A 7 17.85 12.19 2.62
CA LYS A 7 18.38 12.97 3.76
C LYS A 7 19.56 13.89 3.42
N ASP A 8 20.42 13.49 2.48
CA ASP A 8 21.57 14.27 2.02
C ASP A 8 21.16 15.64 1.41
N ASN A 9 19.93 15.75 0.93
CA ASN A 9 19.44 16.93 0.23
C ASN A 9 18.71 17.93 1.14
N ILE A 10 18.55 17.64 2.44
CA ILE A 10 17.77 18.47 3.38
C ILE A 10 18.29 19.91 3.39
N VAL A 11 19.60 20.10 3.50
CA VAL A 11 20.21 21.45 3.55
C VAL A 11 19.90 22.24 2.27
N PHE A 12 19.95 21.58 1.11
CA PHE A 12 19.67 22.24 -0.16
C PHE A 12 18.21 22.65 -0.30
N HIS A 13 17.27 21.79 0.11
CA HIS A 13 15.83 22.04 -0.08
C HIS A 13 15.17 22.83 1.05
N CYS A 14 15.78 22.91 2.24
CA CYS A 14 15.26 23.66 3.37
C CYS A 14 15.96 25.01 3.56
N ILE A 15 17.19 25.20 3.06
CA ILE A 15 17.97 26.43 3.28
C ILE A 15 18.36 27.09 1.96
N VAL A 16 19.19 26.42 1.14
CA VAL A 16 19.80 27.04 -0.05
C VAL A 16 18.73 27.44 -1.06
N PHE A 17 17.90 26.49 -1.47
CA PHE A 17 16.88 26.70 -2.49
C PHE A 17 15.78 27.68 -2.03
N PRO A 18 15.18 27.56 -0.83
CA PRO A 18 14.24 28.57 -0.33
C PRO A 18 14.84 29.98 -0.24
N SER A 19 16.12 30.11 0.11
CA SER A 19 16.80 31.42 0.15
C SER A 19 16.90 32.05 -1.25
N MET A 20 17.24 31.25 -2.26
CA MET A 20 17.27 31.69 -3.67
C MET A 20 15.87 32.11 -4.16
N LEU A 21 14.85 31.31 -3.86
CA LEU A 21 13.46 31.62 -4.24
C LEU A 21 12.96 32.91 -3.58
N LYS A 22 13.27 33.12 -2.29
CA LYS A 22 12.96 34.36 -1.58
C LYS A 22 13.68 35.57 -2.18
N ALA A 23 14.94 35.43 -2.56
CA ALA A 23 15.70 36.51 -3.20
C ALA A 23 15.11 36.92 -4.56
N HIS A 24 14.54 35.97 -5.31
CA HIS A 24 13.85 36.27 -6.56
C HIS A 24 12.43 36.85 -6.35
N GLY A 25 11.75 36.51 -5.25
CA GLY A 25 10.48 37.14 -4.85
C GLY A 25 9.23 36.75 -5.67
N GLY A 26 9.35 35.85 -6.65
CA GLY A 26 8.26 35.48 -7.57
C GLY A 26 7.83 34.02 -7.52
N TYR A 27 8.40 33.21 -6.62
CA TYR A 27 8.20 31.76 -6.61
C TYR A 27 7.56 31.25 -5.31
N ILE A 28 6.87 30.12 -5.42
CA ILE A 28 6.25 29.41 -4.30
C ILE A 28 7.34 28.66 -3.52
N LEU A 29 7.37 28.85 -2.20
CA LEU A 29 8.29 28.15 -1.31
C LEU A 29 7.79 26.72 -1.02
N PRO A 30 8.71 25.77 -0.77
CA PRO A 30 8.33 24.47 -0.24
C PRO A 30 7.66 24.65 1.13
N GLU A 31 6.57 23.93 1.30
CA GLU A 31 5.75 23.93 2.52
C GLU A 31 6.16 22.76 3.41
N ASN A 32 6.36 21.58 2.82
CA ASN A 32 6.86 20.38 3.48
C ASN A 32 7.99 19.74 2.66
N VAL A 33 8.99 19.19 3.34
CA VAL A 33 10.12 18.48 2.73
C VAL A 33 10.30 17.10 3.36
N PRO A 34 9.46 16.10 3.02
CA PRO A 34 9.66 14.73 3.50
C PRO A 34 10.98 14.17 2.98
N ALA A 35 11.85 13.77 3.90
CA ALA A 35 13.17 13.24 3.59
C ALA A 35 13.31 11.80 4.10
N ASN A 36 13.74 10.89 3.22
CA ASN A 36 13.94 9.49 3.55
C ASN A 36 15.43 9.17 3.77
N GLU A 37 15.67 8.19 4.64
CA GLU A 37 16.97 7.59 4.93
C GLU A 37 17.45 6.69 3.77
N PHE A 38 18.61 6.05 3.90
CA PHE A 38 19.14 5.23 2.82
C PHE A 38 18.55 3.81 2.81
N LEU A 39 18.39 3.27 1.60
CA LEU A 39 18.11 1.86 1.38
C LEU A 39 19.39 1.14 0.98
N ASN A 40 19.84 0.21 1.82
CA ASN A 40 20.93 -0.71 1.52
C ASN A 40 20.40 -1.92 0.74
N LEU A 41 21.29 -2.60 0.02
CA LEU A 41 20.98 -3.82 -0.73
C LEU A 41 21.89 -4.94 -0.25
N GLU A 42 21.32 -5.96 0.37
CA GLU A 42 22.03 -7.15 0.89
C GLU A 42 23.28 -6.78 1.70
N GLY A 43 23.12 -5.85 2.65
CA GLY A 43 24.19 -5.39 3.53
C GLY A 43 25.26 -4.53 2.86
N ARG A 44 25.09 -4.17 1.57
CA ARG A 44 25.97 -3.25 0.85
C ARG A 44 25.28 -1.91 0.61
N ARG A 45 26.05 -0.82 0.74
CA ARG A 45 25.58 0.52 0.34
C ARG A 45 25.25 0.48 -1.15
N SER A 46 24.02 0.90 -1.50
CA SER A 46 23.58 0.91 -2.89
C SER A 46 24.55 1.76 -3.74
N PRO A 47 25.13 1.25 -4.84
CA PRO A 47 26.15 2.00 -5.56
C PRO A 47 25.56 3.21 -6.27
N HIS A 48 26.23 4.36 -6.17
CA HIS A 48 25.79 5.66 -6.72
C HIS A 48 25.55 5.68 -8.25
N ARG A 49 26.04 4.65 -8.98
CA ARG A 49 25.83 4.44 -10.43
C ARG A 49 25.37 3.03 -10.80
N ALA A 50 25.16 2.13 -9.84
CA ALA A 50 24.50 0.88 -10.13
C ALA A 50 23.03 1.07 -9.77
N THR A 51 22.23 1.33 -10.80
CA THR A 51 20.98 0.57 -11.01
C THR A 51 20.46 -0.07 -9.72
N GLY A 52 19.72 0.68 -8.88
CA GLY A 52 19.31 0.34 -7.50
C GLY A 52 18.68 -1.06 -7.34
N PRO A 53 17.41 -1.22 -6.91
CA PRO A 53 16.71 -2.48 -7.17
C PRO A 53 16.43 -2.58 -8.68
N SER A 54 17.47 -2.76 -9.49
CA SER A 54 17.40 -2.81 -10.95
C SER A 54 16.75 -4.08 -11.50
N GLY A 55 16.58 -5.08 -10.65
CA GLY A 55 15.67 -6.18 -10.92
C GLY A 55 14.23 -5.70 -11.11
N CYS A 56 13.79 -4.61 -10.45
CA CYS A 56 12.44 -4.05 -10.62
C CYS A 56 12.34 -3.06 -11.80
N THR A 57 13.36 -2.23 -12.08
CA THR A 57 13.29 -1.27 -13.20
C THR A 57 13.53 -1.90 -14.57
N ASN A 58 14.44 -2.87 -14.72
CA ASN A 58 14.67 -3.53 -16.02
C ASN A 58 13.59 -4.55 -16.39
N THR A 59 12.86 -5.12 -15.43
CA THR A 59 11.75 -6.06 -15.70
C THR A 59 10.38 -5.40 -15.74
N SER A 60 10.30 -4.12 -15.37
CA SER A 60 9.04 -3.37 -15.33
C SER A 60 8.44 -3.06 -16.71
N ARG A 61 9.18 -3.21 -17.80
CA ARG A 61 8.68 -2.89 -19.14
C ARG A 61 7.69 -3.93 -19.68
N SER A 62 7.68 -5.15 -19.13
CA SER A 62 6.87 -6.27 -19.62
C SER A 62 5.67 -6.62 -18.71
N PHE A 63 5.60 -6.12 -17.48
CA PHE A 63 4.49 -6.42 -16.56
C PHE A 63 4.14 -5.25 -15.63
N PRO A 64 3.03 -4.53 -15.85
CA PRO A 64 2.55 -3.47 -14.96
C PRO A 64 2.33 -3.94 -13.52
N ALA A 65 1.82 -5.17 -13.34
CA ALA A 65 1.61 -5.79 -12.03
C ALA A 65 2.90 -5.93 -11.20
N ARG A 66 4.06 -6.04 -11.86
CA ARG A 66 5.36 -6.10 -11.17
C ARG A 66 5.76 -4.75 -10.58
N ARG A 67 5.31 -3.61 -11.12
CA ARG A 67 5.53 -2.29 -10.50
C ARG A 67 4.80 -2.17 -9.18
N THR A 68 3.52 -2.56 -9.15
CA THR A 68 2.72 -2.55 -7.93
C THR A 68 3.29 -3.51 -6.90
N CYS A 69 3.64 -4.75 -7.30
CA CYS A 69 4.34 -5.68 -6.42
C CYS A 69 5.65 -5.09 -5.86
N CYS A 70 6.50 -4.50 -6.71
CA CYS A 70 7.73 -3.87 -6.26
C CYS A 70 7.48 -2.71 -5.30
N ALA A 71 6.53 -1.82 -5.59
CA ALA A 71 6.18 -0.70 -4.72
C ALA A 71 5.61 -1.19 -3.38
N THR A 72 4.68 -2.15 -3.40
CA THR A 72 4.01 -2.66 -2.20
C THR A 72 4.94 -3.51 -1.35
N CYS A 73 5.84 -4.31 -1.92
CA CYS A 73 6.83 -5.06 -1.14
C CYS A 73 7.97 -4.16 -0.61
N SER A 74 8.24 -3.03 -1.28
CA SER A 74 9.29 -2.08 -0.87
C SER A 74 8.81 -1.02 0.11
N ALA A 75 7.52 -0.65 0.10
CA ALA A 75 6.99 0.36 1.02
C ALA A 75 7.16 0.00 2.51
N PRO A 76 6.99 -1.25 2.99
CA PRO A 76 7.22 -1.58 4.39
C PRO A 76 8.71 -1.69 4.75
N ILE A 77 9.61 -1.65 3.77
CA ILE A 77 11.04 -1.42 4.00
C ILE A 77 11.46 0.03 3.70
N ALA A 78 10.52 0.94 3.41
CA ALA A 78 10.84 2.33 3.17
C ALA A 78 11.65 2.89 4.36
N PRO A 79 12.81 3.51 4.10
CA PRO A 79 13.67 4.03 5.14
C PRO A 79 13.12 5.39 5.62
N GLU A 80 11.98 5.39 6.29
CA GLU A 80 11.29 6.62 6.75
C GLU A 80 11.94 7.22 8.01
N THR A 81 12.42 6.37 8.92
CA THR A 81 12.99 6.79 10.22
C THR A 81 14.39 6.27 10.48
N LYS A 82 14.82 5.25 9.74
CA LYS A 82 16.15 4.65 9.84
C LYS A 82 16.52 4.00 8.52
N ASP A 83 17.82 3.87 8.29
CA ASP A 83 18.35 3.07 7.19
C ASP A 83 17.75 1.65 7.25
N ASN A 84 17.43 1.10 6.08
CA ASN A 84 16.84 -0.23 5.97
C ASN A 84 17.57 -1.06 4.91
N ASP A 85 17.55 -2.37 5.06
CA ASP A 85 18.23 -3.29 4.13
C ASP A 85 17.20 -4.05 3.30
N PHE A 86 17.36 -3.99 1.98
CA PHE A 86 16.58 -4.79 1.05
C PHE A 86 17.23 -6.16 0.90
N THR A 87 16.45 -7.22 1.07
CA THR A 87 16.83 -8.58 0.69
C THR A 87 15.80 -9.20 -0.26
N TRP A 88 16.26 -9.97 -1.25
CA TRP A 88 15.36 -10.66 -2.18
C TRP A 88 14.49 -11.70 -1.49
N LYS A 89 15.00 -12.32 -0.42
CA LYS A 89 14.27 -13.30 0.37
C LYS A 89 13.08 -12.66 1.09
N ASP A 90 13.27 -11.51 1.73
CA ASP A 90 12.17 -10.80 2.41
C ASP A 90 11.16 -10.25 1.41
N PHE A 91 11.64 -9.77 0.26
CA PHE A 91 10.78 -9.35 -0.84
C PHE A 91 9.85 -10.50 -1.30
N GLN A 92 10.41 -11.68 -1.56
CA GLN A 92 9.64 -12.85 -1.98
C GLN A 92 8.65 -13.30 -0.89
N ALA A 93 9.09 -13.33 0.37
CA ALA A 93 8.25 -13.70 1.49
C ALA A 93 7.03 -12.77 1.62
N ARG A 94 7.23 -11.45 1.50
CA ARG A 94 6.14 -10.46 1.54
C ARG A 94 5.21 -10.57 0.35
N ASN A 95 5.74 -10.75 -0.86
CA ASN A 95 4.90 -10.97 -2.03
C ASN A 95 3.98 -12.19 -1.83
N ASN A 96 4.52 -13.30 -1.35
CA ASN A 96 3.74 -14.52 -1.21
C ASN A 96 2.76 -14.44 -0.03
N ASN A 97 3.21 -13.95 1.12
CA ASN A 97 2.44 -14.00 2.36
C ASN A 97 1.46 -12.84 2.50
N GLU A 98 1.76 -11.67 1.93
CA GLU A 98 0.88 -10.51 2.01
C GLU A 98 0.10 -10.34 0.70
N LEU A 99 0.79 -10.13 -0.42
CA LEU A 99 0.10 -9.83 -1.68
C LEU A 99 -0.70 -11.01 -2.20
N VAL A 100 -0.13 -12.21 -2.23
CA VAL A 100 -0.84 -13.39 -2.75
C VAL A 100 -1.81 -13.94 -1.71
N ALA A 101 -1.34 -14.26 -0.51
CA ALA A 101 -2.15 -14.99 0.48
C ALA A 101 -3.23 -14.14 1.17
N VAL A 102 -3.09 -12.81 1.24
CA VAL A 102 -4.09 -11.92 1.86
C VAL A 102 -4.86 -11.16 0.80
N LEU A 103 -4.21 -10.22 0.11
CA LEU A 103 -4.92 -9.33 -0.83
C LEU A 103 -5.46 -10.11 -2.04
N GLY A 104 -4.61 -10.89 -2.70
CA GLY A 104 -4.96 -11.69 -3.86
C GLY A 104 -6.02 -12.73 -3.51
N ASN A 105 -5.91 -13.39 -2.36
CA ASN A 105 -6.92 -14.33 -1.88
C ASN A 105 -8.28 -13.65 -1.65
N PHE A 106 -8.31 -12.49 -0.99
CA PHE A 106 -9.56 -11.76 -0.77
C PHE A 106 -10.24 -11.37 -2.09
N VAL A 107 -9.48 -10.69 -2.97
CA VAL A 107 -9.99 -10.22 -4.27
C VAL A 107 -10.46 -11.41 -5.12
N ASN A 108 -9.67 -12.48 -5.18
CA ASN A 108 -10.04 -13.67 -5.95
C ASN A 108 -11.32 -14.32 -5.40
N ARG A 109 -11.43 -14.51 -4.09
CA ARG A 109 -12.64 -15.09 -3.48
C ARG A 109 -13.87 -14.23 -3.74
N ALA A 110 -13.77 -12.92 -3.54
CA ALA A 110 -14.86 -12.00 -3.81
C ALA A 110 -15.32 -12.11 -5.28
N LEU A 111 -14.39 -11.98 -6.24
CA LEU A 111 -14.71 -12.04 -7.67
C LEU A 111 -15.26 -13.40 -8.11
N VAL A 112 -14.68 -14.51 -7.66
CA VAL A 112 -15.13 -15.85 -8.01
C VAL A 112 -16.54 -16.10 -7.49
N LEU A 113 -16.86 -15.69 -6.26
CA LEU A 113 -18.20 -15.82 -5.69
C LEU A 113 -19.21 -14.96 -6.45
N THR A 114 -18.87 -13.70 -6.75
CA THR A 114 -19.73 -12.81 -7.54
C THR A 114 -19.99 -13.37 -8.94
N HIS A 115 -18.96 -13.87 -9.62
CA HIS A 115 -19.12 -14.46 -10.95
C HIS A 115 -19.92 -15.77 -10.91
N LYS A 116 -19.77 -16.56 -9.85
CA LYS A 116 -20.45 -17.86 -9.72
C LYS A 116 -21.92 -17.74 -9.38
N TYR A 117 -22.31 -16.76 -8.55
CA TYR A 117 -23.67 -16.66 -8.03
C TYR A 117 -24.48 -15.52 -8.63
N PHE A 118 -23.84 -14.49 -9.19
CA PHE A 118 -24.49 -13.28 -9.66
C PHE A 118 -24.06 -12.87 -11.08
N ASP A 119 -23.52 -13.81 -11.87
CA ASP A 119 -23.08 -13.58 -13.26
C ASP A 119 -22.12 -12.38 -13.43
N GLY A 120 -21.31 -12.13 -12.39
CA GLY A 120 -20.35 -11.02 -12.36
C GLY A 120 -20.97 -9.65 -12.08
N ALA A 121 -22.27 -9.57 -11.84
CA ALA A 121 -22.94 -8.36 -11.39
C ALA A 121 -22.88 -8.23 -9.87
N VAL A 122 -22.79 -6.99 -9.38
CA VAL A 122 -22.86 -6.71 -7.94
C VAL A 122 -24.31 -6.95 -7.48
N PRO A 123 -24.54 -7.83 -6.49
CA PRO A 123 -25.89 -8.10 -5.99
C PRO A 123 -26.49 -6.87 -5.29
N ALA A 124 -27.82 -6.83 -5.22
CA ALA A 124 -28.51 -5.82 -4.44
C ALA A 124 -28.18 -5.96 -2.95
N CYS A 125 -27.98 -4.84 -2.27
CA CYS A 125 -27.69 -4.86 -0.84
C CYS A 125 -28.95 -5.27 -0.06
N GLY A 126 -28.93 -6.46 0.55
CA GLY A 126 -29.97 -6.95 1.44
C GLY A 126 -29.97 -6.28 2.81
N ALA A 127 -30.74 -6.84 3.75
CA ALA A 127 -30.79 -6.33 5.12
C ALA A 127 -29.47 -6.59 5.86
N LEU A 128 -28.82 -5.52 6.31
CA LEU A 128 -27.56 -5.60 7.07
C LEU A 128 -27.82 -6.11 8.49
N THR A 129 -27.12 -7.18 8.84
CA THR A 129 -27.00 -7.70 10.20
C THR A 129 -26.07 -6.81 11.04
N ASP A 130 -26.06 -7.00 12.37
CA ASP A 130 -25.17 -6.25 13.26
C ASP A 130 -23.69 -6.51 12.92
N TYR A 131 -23.35 -7.73 12.53
CA TYR A 131 -21.99 -8.11 12.11
C TYR A 131 -21.55 -7.36 10.83
N ASP A 132 -22.47 -7.16 9.88
CA ASP A 132 -22.18 -6.40 8.66
C ASP A 132 -21.92 -4.93 8.99
N ARG A 133 -22.74 -4.36 9.88
CA ARG A 133 -22.60 -2.96 10.33
C ARG A 133 -21.30 -2.76 11.10
N GLU A 134 -20.92 -3.70 11.95
CA GLU A 134 -19.63 -3.69 12.66
C GLU A 134 -18.46 -3.74 11.68
N THR A 135 -18.49 -4.69 10.74
CA THR A 135 -17.44 -4.82 9.70
C THR A 135 -17.31 -3.53 8.87
N LEU A 136 -18.42 -2.91 8.48
CA LEU A 136 -18.41 -1.65 7.73
C LEU A 136 -17.86 -0.46 8.56
N ARG A 137 -18.10 -0.44 9.88
CA ARG A 137 -17.50 0.55 10.79
C ARG A 137 -15.99 0.35 10.91
N GLU A 138 -15.53 -0.88 11.10
CA GLU A 138 -14.09 -1.20 11.15
C GLU A 138 -13.40 -0.82 9.82
N LEU A 139 -14.04 -1.11 8.69
CA LEU A 139 -13.56 -0.72 7.36
C LEU A 139 -13.41 0.80 7.23
N SER A 140 -14.41 1.55 7.71
CA SER A 140 -14.39 3.01 7.66
C SER A 140 -13.25 3.58 8.51
N GLY A 141 -13.04 3.05 9.73
CA GLY A 141 -11.94 3.45 10.59
C GLY A 141 -10.56 3.13 9.99
N ALA A 142 -10.40 1.94 9.37
CA ALA A 142 -9.17 1.57 8.68
C ALA A 142 -8.88 2.49 7.48
N LYS A 143 -9.92 2.91 6.75
CA LYS A 143 -9.81 3.88 5.65
C LYS A 143 -9.34 5.25 6.15
N GLU A 144 -9.96 5.78 7.21
CA GLU A 144 -9.57 7.08 7.78
C GLU A 144 -8.12 7.05 8.29
N ALA A 145 -7.72 5.97 8.96
CA ALA A 145 -6.35 5.78 9.40
C ALA A 145 -5.36 5.71 8.22
N LEU A 146 -5.73 5.01 7.15
CA LEU A 146 -4.96 4.95 5.90
C LEU A 146 -4.77 6.35 5.30
N GLU A 147 -5.84 7.12 5.14
CA GLU A 147 -5.81 8.48 4.59
C GLU A 147 -4.92 9.40 5.43
N ASN A 148 -5.12 9.42 6.74
CA ASN A 148 -4.31 10.21 7.67
C ASN A 148 -2.82 9.81 7.63
N ASN A 149 -2.51 8.53 7.51
CA ASN A 149 -1.12 8.08 7.38
C ASN A 149 -0.48 8.55 6.07
N ILE A 150 -1.23 8.57 4.96
CA ILE A 150 -0.73 9.08 3.67
C ILE A 150 -0.47 10.59 3.75
N GLU A 151 -1.40 11.35 4.32
CA GLU A 151 -1.27 12.81 4.48
C GLU A 151 -0.07 13.21 5.35
N ASN A 152 0.25 12.38 6.34
CA ASN A 152 1.39 12.58 7.24
C ASN A 152 2.68 11.88 6.77
N TYR A 153 2.74 11.42 5.52
CA TYR A 153 3.91 10.77 4.91
C TYR A 153 4.38 9.49 5.63
N ARG A 154 3.48 8.80 6.34
CA ARG A 154 3.71 7.51 7.04
C ARG A 154 3.29 6.34 6.15
N PHE A 155 3.98 6.16 5.02
CA PHE A 155 3.60 5.19 4.00
C PHE A 155 3.68 3.74 4.47
N ARG A 156 4.61 3.43 5.39
CA ARG A 156 4.70 2.11 6.03
C ARG A 156 3.43 1.75 6.79
N GLU A 157 2.92 2.68 7.59
CA GLU A 157 1.71 2.47 8.37
C GLU A 157 0.47 2.50 7.48
N ALA A 158 0.43 3.40 6.50
CA ALA A 158 -0.61 3.42 5.47
C ALA A 158 -0.75 2.04 4.79
N LEU A 159 0.36 1.44 4.34
CA LEU A 159 0.29 0.14 3.69
C LEU A 159 -0.20 -0.97 4.64
N LYS A 160 0.18 -0.94 5.91
CA LYS A 160 -0.35 -1.91 6.89
C LYS A 160 -1.87 -1.80 7.00
N GLU A 161 -2.41 -0.58 7.04
CA GLU A 161 -3.87 -0.39 7.08
C GLU A 161 -4.55 -0.88 5.80
N ALA A 162 -3.97 -0.62 4.63
CA ALA A 162 -4.48 -1.18 3.38
C ALA A 162 -4.51 -2.72 3.40
N MET A 163 -3.49 -3.36 3.97
CA MET A 163 -3.48 -4.82 4.14
C MET A 163 -4.48 -5.30 5.20
N ASN A 164 -4.72 -4.52 6.27
CA ASN A 164 -5.74 -4.83 7.27
C ASN A 164 -7.15 -4.87 6.68
N ILE A 165 -7.46 -3.96 5.74
CA ILE A 165 -8.73 -3.98 5.00
C ILE A 165 -8.94 -5.33 4.29
N ALA A 166 -7.90 -5.84 3.60
CA ALA A 166 -7.99 -7.15 2.95
C ALA A 166 -8.09 -8.32 3.93
N ARG A 167 -7.46 -8.22 5.12
CA ARG A 167 -7.62 -9.22 6.19
C ARG A 167 -9.04 -9.23 6.75
N LEU A 168 -9.61 -8.04 6.99
CA LEU A 168 -10.99 -7.88 7.45
C LEU A 168 -11.97 -8.50 6.45
N GLY A 169 -11.78 -8.23 5.15
CA GLY A 169 -12.59 -8.85 4.10
C GLY A 169 -12.47 -10.37 4.03
N ASN A 170 -11.25 -10.92 4.18
CA ASN A 170 -11.06 -12.37 4.26
C ASN A 170 -11.76 -13.00 5.46
N LYS A 171 -11.68 -12.33 6.63
CA LYS A 171 -12.35 -12.75 7.86
C LYS A 171 -13.87 -12.72 7.69
N TYR A 172 -14.41 -11.64 7.16
CA TYR A 172 -15.84 -11.50 6.88
C TYR A 172 -16.35 -12.64 5.98
N LEU A 173 -15.64 -12.94 4.88
CA LEU A 173 -15.99 -14.06 3.99
C LEU A 173 -15.85 -15.43 4.66
N ALA A 174 -14.92 -15.58 5.61
CA ALA A 174 -14.74 -16.83 6.36
C ALA A 174 -15.85 -17.03 7.39
N ASP A 175 -16.25 -15.99 8.10
CA ASP A 175 -17.25 -16.04 9.17
C ASP A 175 -18.68 -16.14 8.59
N THR A 176 -18.95 -15.49 7.46
CA THR A 176 -20.28 -15.50 6.81
C THR A 176 -20.52 -16.71 5.92
N GLU A 177 -19.46 -17.42 5.50
CA GLU A 177 -19.53 -18.63 4.66
C GLU A 177 -20.57 -18.57 3.50
N PRO A 178 -20.50 -17.57 2.59
CA PRO A 178 -21.52 -17.35 1.55
C PRO A 178 -21.76 -18.57 0.64
N TRP A 179 -20.76 -19.44 0.46
CA TRP A 179 -20.89 -20.69 -0.30
C TRP A 179 -21.81 -21.73 0.35
N LYS A 180 -22.06 -21.62 1.66
CA LYS A 180 -23.08 -22.41 2.36
C LYS A 180 -24.42 -21.66 2.35
N LEU A 181 -24.41 -20.37 2.67
CA LEU A 181 -25.63 -19.56 2.78
C LEU A 181 -26.44 -19.50 1.49
N ILE A 182 -25.80 -19.49 0.32
CA ILE A 182 -26.50 -19.43 -0.98
C ILE A 182 -27.50 -20.59 -1.19
N LYS A 183 -27.35 -21.69 -0.45
CA LYS A 183 -28.26 -22.85 -0.52
C LYS A 183 -29.49 -22.70 0.38
N THR A 184 -29.41 -21.88 1.42
CA THR A 184 -30.43 -21.76 2.47
C THR A 184 -31.08 -20.38 2.51
N ASP A 185 -30.31 -19.33 2.25
CA ASP A 185 -30.72 -17.93 2.28
C ASP A 185 -29.97 -17.13 1.20
N PRO A 186 -30.46 -17.16 -0.07
CA PRO A 186 -29.82 -16.45 -1.17
C PRO A 186 -29.86 -14.92 -1.04
N GLU A 187 -30.84 -14.35 -0.32
CA GLU A 187 -30.95 -12.89 -0.14
C GLU A 187 -29.87 -12.33 0.80
N ARG A 188 -29.26 -13.20 1.62
CA ARG A 188 -28.17 -12.85 2.54
C ARG A 188 -26.79 -12.78 1.86
N VAL A 189 -26.62 -13.39 0.69
CA VAL A 189 -25.33 -13.58 -0.02
C VAL A 189 -24.96 -12.42 -0.92
#